data_AF-A0A0M4CKW2-F1
#
_entry.id   AF-A0A0M4CKW2-F1
#
_cell.length_a   1.000
_cell.length_b   1.000
_cell.length_c   1.000
_cell.angle_alpha   90.00
_cell.angle_beta   90.00
_cell.angle_gamma   90.00
#
_symmetry.space_group_name_H-M   'P 1'
#
loop_
_entity.id
_entity.type
_entity.pdbx_description
1 polymer ?
#
loop_
_entity_poly.entity_id
_entity_poly.type
_entity_poly.pdbx_seq_one_letter_code
_entity_poly.pdbx_strand_id
1 'polypeptide(L)'
;MVDCGAIQAALSAKLDGEPTGLDDEVIDAHLSHCEDCRNFYNRAARLNRMINFCTAEPKSITPPDLSEIILAEVEPQWRRRANAQVIGSMLSRVALVVLGVVYVVWGMMMLGESTSISMQEDPLTSRLIAEAATFRVGLAVGLFFAAWQPRIIVGILPIFGTLWTFSVGLAARDFVIGVADSQTGVSIILLLVSTIVLTIGWLNSRGAGVWRRTWSSLNAEPA
;
A
#
# COMPACT_ATOMS: atom_id res chain seq x y z
N MET A 1 28.34 51.22 -10.21
CA MET A 1 27.44 50.89 -11.33
C MET A 1 26.52 49.80 -10.84
N VAL A 2 25.23 50.08 -10.72
CA VAL A 2 24.24 49.07 -10.30
C VAL A 2 23.94 48.20 -11.51
N ASP A 3 24.00 46.88 -11.33
CA ASP A 3 23.72 45.92 -12.39
C ASP A 3 22.21 45.84 -12.69
N CYS A 4 21.85 45.64 -13.96
CA CYS A 4 20.46 45.52 -14.38
C CYS A 4 19.75 44.34 -13.70
N GLY A 5 20.47 43.26 -13.34
CA GLY A 5 19.92 42.13 -12.61
C GLY A 5 19.44 42.50 -11.20
N ALA A 6 20.18 43.35 -10.49
CA ALA A 6 19.80 43.83 -9.16
C ALA A 6 18.56 44.73 -9.21
N ILE A 7 18.44 45.56 -10.24
CA ILE A 7 17.26 46.42 -10.46
C ILE A 7 16.03 45.58 -10.82
N GLN A 8 16.17 44.54 -11.64
CA GLN A 8 15.04 43.65 -11.98
C GLN A 8 14.54 42.87 -10.77
N ALA A 9 15.44 42.39 -9.90
CA ALA A 9 15.07 41.73 -8.64
C ALA A 9 14.31 42.69 -7.71
N ALA A 10 14.80 43.93 -7.57
CA ALA A 10 14.12 44.96 -6.78
C ALA A 10 12.73 45.32 -7.35
N LEU A 11 12.59 45.40 -8.68
CA LEU A 11 11.31 45.62 -9.35
C LEU A 11 10.32 44.47 -9.16
N SER A 12 10.80 43.21 -9.14
CA SER A 12 9.97 42.04 -8.83
C SER A 12 9.48 42.09 -7.39
N ALA A 13 10.37 42.32 -6.43
CA ALA A 13 10.01 42.46 -5.02
C ALA A 13 8.96 43.56 -4.80
N LYS A 14 9.09 44.70 -5.50
CA LYS A 14 8.12 45.80 -5.47
C LYS A 14 6.74 45.40 -5.98
N LEU A 15 6.66 44.51 -6.98
CA LEU A 15 5.40 43.99 -7.52
C LEU A 15 4.72 42.97 -6.61
N ASP A 16 5.50 42.23 -5.81
CA ASP A 16 5.02 41.23 -4.85
C ASP A 16 4.74 41.83 -3.45
N GLY A 17 5.08 43.11 -3.24
CA GLY A 17 4.91 43.81 -1.95
C GLY A 17 5.99 43.48 -0.92
N GLU A 18 7.11 42.91 -1.37
CA GLU A 18 8.28 42.55 -0.55
C GLU A 18 9.31 43.69 -0.49
N PRO A 19 10.20 43.71 0.53
CA PRO A 19 11.23 44.73 0.64
C PRO A 19 12.22 44.66 -0.55
N THR A 20 12.38 45.79 -1.25
CA THR A 20 13.18 45.90 -2.49
C THR A 20 14.70 45.82 -2.26
N GLY A 21 15.16 46.03 -1.02
CA GLY A 21 16.59 45.99 -0.65
C GLY A 21 17.47 47.10 -1.26
N LEU A 22 16.89 47.97 -2.08
CA LEU A 22 17.50 49.10 -2.78
C LEU A 22 16.62 50.32 -2.57
N ASP A 23 17.25 51.50 -2.50
CA ASP A 23 16.54 52.76 -2.39
C ASP A 23 15.72 53.04 -3.67
N ASP A 24 14.49 53.52 -3.50
CA ASP A 24 13.58 53.82 -4.60
C ASP A 24 14.15 54.87 -5.54
N GLU A 25 14.92 55.84 -5.02
CA GLU A 25 15.60 56.86 -5.84
C GLU A 25 16.61 56.25 -6.82
N VAL A 26 17.30 55.18 -6.43
CA VAL A 26 18.28 54.47 -7.26
C VAL A 26 17.58 53.68 -8.37
N ILE A 27 16.42 53.09 -8.05
CA ILE A 27 15.60 52.34 -8.99
C ILE A 27 15.04 53.29 -10.06
N ASP A 28 14.50 54.44 -9.66
CA ASP A 28 13.92 55.43 -10.58
C ASP A 28 14.98 56.10 -11.46
N ALA A 29 16.16 56.40 -10.89
CA ALA A 29 17.30 56.92 -11.66
C ALA A 29 17.75 55.92 -12.73
N HIS A 30 17.77 54.63 -12.44
CA HIS A 30 18.12 53.59 -13.42
C HIS A 30 17.03 53.39 -14.48
N LEU A 31 15.76 53.42 -14.09
CA LEU A 31 14.61 53.31 -15.01
C LEU A 31 14.55 54.46 -16.01
N SER A 32 15.02 55.66 -15.67
CA SER A 32 15.08 56.80 -16.60
C SER A 32 16.12 56.63 -17.71
N HIS A 33 17.21 55.87 -17.44
CA HIS A 33 18.33 55.70 -18.37
C HIS A 33 18.36 54.35 -19.10
N CYS A 34 17.70 53.31 -18.57
CA CYS A 34 17.71 51.96 -19.14
C CYS A 34 16.35 51.56 -19.73
N GLU A 35 16.31 51.33 -21.05
CA GLU A 35 15.09 50.91 -21.76
C GLU A 35 14.71 49.45 -21.44
N ASP A 36 15.69 48.56 -21.27
CA ASP A 36 15.46 47.13 -21.02
C ASP A 36 14.75 46.88 -19.69
N CYS A 37 15.17 47.57 -18.62
CA CYS A 37 14.54 47.49 -17.30
C CYS A 37 13.10 48.06 -17.32
N ARG A 38 12.84 49.08 -18.14
CA ARG A 38 11.49 49.64 -18.33
C ARG A 38 10.57 48.65 -19.04
N ASN A 39 11.07 47.99 -20.08
CA ASN A 39 10.35 46.93 -20.80
C ASN A 39 10.08 45.71 -19.92
N PHE A 40 11.04 45.32 -19.07
CA PHE A 40 10.86 44.27 -18.07
C PHE A 40 9.72 44.60 -17.10
N TYR A 41 9.76 45.79 -16.49
CA TYR A 41 8.73 46.23 -15.54
C TYR A 41 7.32 46.25 -16.16
N ASN A 42 7.18 46.79 -17.37
CA ASN A 42 5.89 46.83 -18.06
C ASN A 42 5.32 45.43 -18.34
N ARG A 43 6.16 44.47 -18.72
CA ARG A 43 5.74 43.06 -18.92
C ARG A 43 5.33 42.41 -17.60
N ALA A 44 6.11 42.59 -16.55
CA ALA A 44 5.83 42.03 -15.23
C ALA A 44 4.54 42.62 -14.62
N ALA A 45 4.35 43.94 -14.69
CA ALA A 45 3.14 44.62 -14.23
C ALA A 45 1.89 44.19 -15.01
N ARG A 46 2.00 43.94 -16.32
CA ARG A 46 0.90 43.40 -17.13
C ARG A 46 0.52 41.98 -16.70
N LEU A 47 1.50 41.11 -16.46
CA LEU A 47 1.26 39.75 -15.99
C LEU A 47 0.62 39.74 -14.60
N ASN A 48 1.16 40.53 -13.66
CA ASN A 48 0.61 40.67 -12.31
C ASN A 48 -0.86 41.13 -12.36
N ARG A 49 -1.17 42.09 -13.24
CA ARG A 49 -2.55 42.53 -13.46
C ARG A 49 -3.45 41.42 -14.00
N MET A 50 -2.98 40.59 -14.95
CA MET A 50 -3.75 39.46 -15.49
C MET A 50 -4.03 38.39 -14.44
N ILE A 51 -3.06 38.10 -13.57
CA ILE A 51 -3.22 37.13 -12.47
C ILE A 51 -4.18 37.69 -11.42
N ASN A 52 -4.04 38.97 -11.07
CA ASN A 52 -4.90 39.62 -10.07
C ASN A 52 -6.34 39.83 -10.52
N PHE A 53 -6.66 39.80 -11.81
CA PHE A 53 -8.05 39.82 -12.28
C PHE A 53 -8.79 38.50 -12.02
N CYS A 54 -8.08 37.38 -11.83
CA CYS A 54 -8.68 36.10 -11.43
C CYS A 54 -8.83 35.96 -9.91
N THR A 55 -8.10 36.76 -9.13
CA THR A 55 -8.27 36.85 -7.69
C THR A 55 -9.32 37.91 -7.40
N ALA A 56 -10.52 37.49 -7.01
CA ALA A 56 -11.58 38.38 -6.57
C ALA A 56 -11.04 39.43 -5.57
N GLU A 57 -11.62 40.63 -5.65
CA GLU A 57 -11.40 41.81 -4.80
C GLU A 57 -10.98 41.43 -3.36
N PRO A 58 -9.91 42.03 -2.79
CA PRO A 58 -9.48 41.76 -1.43
C PRO A 58 -10.45 42.43 -0.47
N LYS A 59 -11.65 41.84 -0.36
CA LYS A 59 -12.56 42.10 0.73
C LYS A 59 -11.85 41.58 1.97
N SER A 60 -11.69 42.44 2.97
CA SER A 60 -11.14 42.18 4.31
C SER A 60 -11.99 41.18 5.12
N ILE A 61 -12.56 40.18 4.46
CA ILE A 61 -13.25 39.08 5.05
C ILE A 61 -12.14 38.06 5.32
N THR A 62 -11.65 38.01 6.55
CA THR A 62 -11.10 36.77 7.09
C THR A 62 -12.03 35.65 6.62
N PRO A 63 -11.57 34.75 5.72
CA PRO A 63 -12.43 33.70 5.20
C PRO A 63 -13.02 32.97 6.40
N PRO A 64 -14.34 32.70 6.44
CA PRO A 64 -14.94 31.99 7.55
C PRO A 64 -14.15 30.70 7.74
N ASP A 65 -13.85 30.36 8.99
CA ASP A 65 -13.05 29.18 9.28
C ASP A 65 -13.87 27.92 8.96
N LEU A 66 -13.75 27.47 7.71
CA LEU A 66 -14.41 26.27 7.20
C LEU A 66 -13.60 25.00 7.54
N SER A 67 -12.51 25.12 8.30
CA SER A 67 -11.67 23.97 8.63
C SER A 67 -12.47 22.90 9.38
N GLU A 68 -13.32 23.27 10.34
CA GLU A 68 -14.19 22.32 11.05
C GLU A 68 -15.21 21.64 10.13
N ILE A 69 -15.81 22.36 9.18
CA ILE A 69 -16.79 21.80 8.24
C ILE A 69 -16.11 20.85 7.25
N ILE A 70 -14.94 21.26 6.74
CA ILE A 70 -14.13 20.43 5.83
C ILE A 70 -13.64 19.18 6.56
N LEU A 71 -13.15 19.31 7.80
CA LEU A 71 -12.75 18.17 8.62
C LEU A 71 -13.95 17.26 8.91
N ALA A 72 -15.11 17.80 9.30
CA ALA A 72 -16.30 17.00 9.61
C ALA A 72 -16.85 16.21 8.40
N GLU A 73 -16.71 16.73 7.18
CA GLU A 73 -17.15 16.05 5.95
C GLU A 73 -16.11 15.04 5.42
N VAL A 74 -14.82 15.29 5.65
CA VAL A 74 -13.71 14.44 5.17
C VAL A 74 -13.38 13.30 6.16
N GLU A 75 -13.53 13.53 7.47
CA GLU A 75 -13.31 12.53 8.52
C GLU A 75 -14.13 11.23 8.32
N PRO A 76 -15.46 11.25 8.06
CA PRO A 76 -16.26 10.01 8.03
C PRO A 76 -15.86 9.06 6.89
N GLN A 77 -15.44 9.59 5.74
CA GLN A 77 -15.03 8.80 4.58
C GLN A 77 -13.62 8.21 4.76
N TRP A 78 -12.70 8.95 5.38
CA TRP A 78 -11.37 8.44 5.73
C TRP A 78 -11.42 7.44 6.88
N ARG A 79 -12.20 7.73 7.92
CA ARG A 79 -12.37 6.87 9.10
C ARG A 79 -13.08 5.56 8.78
N ARG A 80 -14.05 5.56 7.86
CA ARG A 80 -14.67 4.30 7.36
C ARG A 80 -13.66 3.42 6.63
N ARG A 81 -12.81 3.99 5.76
CA ARG A 81 -11.76 3.23 5.06
C ARG A 81 -10.66 2.76 6.00
N ALA A 82 -10.23 3.59 6.94
CA ALA A 82 -9.26 3.23 7.97
C ALA A 82 -9.79 2.12 8.87
N ASN A 83 -11.04 2.22 9.34
CA ASN A 83 -11.68 1.19 10.15
C ASN A 83 -11.85 -0.12 9.37
N ALA A 84 -12.25 -0.07 8.10
CA ALA A 84 -12.34 -1.28 7.27
C ALA A 84 -10.98 -1.97 7.08
N GLN A 85 -9.88 -1.20 6.98
CA GLN A 85 -8.53 -1.76 6.90
C GLN A 85 -8.09 -2.38 8.23
N VAL A 86 -8.37 -1.73 9.37
CA VAL A 86 -8.07 -2.27 10.69
C VAL A 86 -8.87 -3.55 10.96
N ILE A 87 -10.17 -3.55 10.68
CA ILE A 87 -11.05 -4.71 10.82
C ILE A 87 -10.60 -5.84 9.88
N GLY A 88 -10.28 -5.52 8.62
CA GLY A 88 -9.79 -6.49 7.64
C GLY A 88 -8.45 -7.11 8.03
N SER A 89 -7.55 -6.36 8.68
CA SER A 89 -6.29 -6.89 9.22
C SER A 89 -6.52 -7.77 10.45
N MET A 90 -7.46 -7.42 11.33
CA MET A 90 -7.82 -8.26 12.47
C MET A 90 -8.46 -9.57 12.00
N LEU A 91 -9.38 -9.48 11.04
CA LEU A 91 -10.08 -10.65 10.50
C LEU A 91 -9.11 -11.61 9.80
N SER A 92 -8.14 -11.10 9.03
CA SER A 92 -7.13 -11.96 8.39
C SER A 92 -6.23 -12.64 9.43
N ARG A 93 -5.85 -11.96 10.52
CA ARG A 93 -5.08 -12.59 11.61
C ARG A 93 -5.86 -13.70 12.28
N VAL A 94 -7.13 -13.46 12.62
CA VAL A 94 -8.00 -14.49 13.21
C VAL A 94 -8.12 -15.67 12.25
N ALA A 95 -8.34 -15.43 10.96
CA ALA A 95 -8.41 -16.49 9.95
C ALA A 95 -7.11 -17.31 9.86
N LEU A 96 -5.93 -16.67 9.89
CA LEU A 96 -4.64 -17.36 9.89
C LEU A 96 -4.44 -18.23 11.14
N VAL A 97 -4.83 -17.74 12.32
CA VAL A 97 -4.78 -18.50 13.57
C VAL A 97 -5.70 -19.71 13.50
N VAL A 98 -6.95 -19.52 13.05
CA VAL A 98 -7.93 -20.61 12.90
C VAL A 98 -7.42 -21.67 11.92
N LEU A 99 -6.90 -21.26 10.75
CA LEU A 99 -6.30 -22.18 9.80
C LEU A 99 -5.10 -22.93 10.39
N GLY A 100 -4.22 -22.23 11.12
CA GLY A 100 -3.10 -22.86 11.82
C GLY A 100 -3.56 -23.92 12.81
N VAL A 101 -4.60 -23.64 13.61
CA VAL A 101 -5.20 -24.63 14.53
C VAL A 101 -5.77 -25.82 13.78
N VAL A 102 -6.47 -25.61 12.66
CA VAL A 102 -7.00 -26.69 11.82
C VAL A 102 -5.88 -27.61 11.32
N TYR A 103 -4.76 -27.04 10.83
CA TYR A 103 -3.60 -27.84 10.41
C TYR A 103 -2.97 -28.65 11.55
N VAL A 104 -2.85 -28.07 12.76
CA VAL A 104 -2.32 -28.77 13.93
C VAL A 104 -3.24 -29.91 14.35
N VAL A 105 -4.54 -29.64 14.50
CA VAL A 105 -5.53 -30.65 14.92
C VAL A 105 -5.53 -31.82 13.94
N TRP A 106 -5.52 -31.52 12.63
CA TRP A 106 -5.48 -32.57 11.62
C TRP A 106 -4.15 -33.34 11.64
N GLY A 107 -3.02 -32.65 11.73
CA GLY A 107 -1.71 -33.32 11.87
C GLY A 107 -1.65 -34.25 13.09
N MET A 108 -2.23 -33.82 14.22
CA MET A 108 -2.26 -34.62 15.44
C MET A 108 -3.23 -35.81 15.34
N MET A 109 -4.39 -35.64 14.69
CA MET A 109 -5.32 -36.75 14.43
C MET A 109 -4.67 -37.85 13.57
N MET A 110 -3.92 -37.47 12.54
CA MET A 110 -3.16 -38.42 11.70
C MET A 110 -2.11 -39.20 12.50
N LEU A 111 -1.42 -38.54 13.44
CA LEU A 111 -0.47 -39.21 14.34
C LEU A 111 -1.17 -40.14 15.35
N GLY A 112 -2.34 -39.75 15.86
CA GLY A 112 -3.13 -40.61 16.73
C GLY A 112 -3.57 -41.89 16.03
N GLU A 113 -4.03 -41.78 14.79
CA GLU A 113 -4.43 -42.93 13.97
C GLU A 113 -3.23 -43.86 13.68
N SER A 114 -2.05 -43.31 13.39
CA SER A 114 -0.84 -44.12 13.13
C SER A 114 -0.31 -44.85 14.36
N THR A 115 -0.60 -44.40 15.59
CA THR A 115 -0.24 -45.15 16.81
C THR A 115 -1.14 -46.36 17.06
N SER A 116 -2.36 -46.37 16.50
CA SER A 116 -3.29 -47.50 16.62
C SER A 116 -2.97 -48.64 15.66
N ILE A 117 -2.36 -48.32 14.51
CA ILE A 117 -1.78 -49.29 13.58
C ILE A 117 -0.41 -49.65 14.13
N SER A 118 -0.24 -50.87 14.63
CA SER A 118 1.03 -51.29 15.24
C SER A 118 2.19 -51.05 14.26
N MET A 119 3.27 -50.40 14.72
CA MET A 119 4.54 -50.19 13.98
C MET A 119 5.12 -51.46 13.33
N GLN A 120 4.60 -52.62 13.73
CA GLN A 120 4.99 -53.96 13.32
C GLN A 120 4.32 -54.43 12.01
N GLU A 121 3.16 -53.90 11.61
CA GLU A 121 2.43 -54.38 10.42
C GLU A 121 2.93 -53.75 9.11
N ASP A 122 3.25 -52.45 9.09
CA ASP A 122 3.87 -51.80 7.92
C ASP A 122 4.68 -50.54 8.30
N PRO A 123 6.03 -50.61 8.31
CA PRO A 123 6.89 -49.50 8.73
C PRO A 123 6.95 -48.36 7.71
N LEU A 124 6.55 -48.58 6.46
CA LEU A 124 6.57 -47.54 5.42
C LEU A 124 5.39 -46.58 5.56
N THR A 125 4.19 -47.09 5.77
CA THR A 125 2.96 -46.28 5.89
C THR A 125 2.99 -45.40 7.14
N SER A 126 3.43 -45.93 8.28
CA SER A 126 3.60 -45.16 9.52
C SER A 126 4.58 -43.99 9.37
N ARG A 127 5.68 -44.18 8.62
CA ARG A 127 6.64 -43.11 8.29
C ARG A 127 6.03 -42.05 7.38
N LEU A 128 5.31 -42.46 6.34
CA LEU A 128 4.65 -41.52 5.42
C LEU A 128 3.57 -40.67 6.12
N ILE A 129 2.80 -41.28 7.02
CA ILE A 129 1.80 -40.56 7.84
C ILE A 129 2.50 -39.57 8.77
N ALA A 130 3.59 -39.98 9.43
CA ALA A 130 4.37 -39.10 10.29
C ALA A 130 4.98 -37.93 9.50
N GLU A 131 5.55 -38.17 8.32
CA GLU A 131 6.08 -37.13 7.44
C GLU A 131 4.97 -36.15 7.03
N ALA A 132 3.81 -36.65 6.61
CA ALA A 132 2.67 -35.83 6.24
C ALA A 132 2.12 -35.01 7.43
N ALA A 133 2.20 -35.53 8.65
CA ALA A 133 1.84 -34.80 9.86
C ALA A 133 2.85 -33.70 10.20
N THR A 134 4.16 -34.00 10.14
CA THR A 134 5.21 -32.99 10.38
C THR A 134 5.11 -31.83 9.40
N PHE A 135 4.79 -32.12 8.14
CA PHE A 135 4.56 -31.12 7.11
C PHE A 135 3.41 -30.17 7.47
N ARG A 136 2.26 -30.71 7.91
CA ARG A 136 1.09 -29.91 8.33
C ARG A 136 1.41 -29.04 9.55
N VAL A 137 2.15 -29.58 10.51
CA VAL A 137 2.61 -28.80 11.68
C VAL A 137 3.54 -27.67 11.24
N GLY A 138 4.46 -27.92 10.30
CA GLY A 138 5.32 -26.88 9.72
C GLY A 138 4.53 -25.75 9.06
N LEU A 139 3.51 -26.07 8.26
CA LEU A 139 2.60 -25.08 7.67
C LEU A 139 1.86 -24.29 8.75
N ALA A 140 1.36 -24.95 9.79
CA ALA A 140 0.68 -24.28 10.90
C ALA A 140 1.57 -23.26 11.60
N VAL A 141 2.83 -23.63 11.89
CA VAL A 141 3.82 -22.73 12.48
C VAL A 141 4.05 -21.51 11.58
N GLY A 142 4.16 -21.72 10.26
CA GLY A 142 4.26 -20.62 9.29
C GLY A 142 3.06 -19.67 9.34
N LEU A 143 1.84 -20.20 9.46
CA LEU A 143 0.61 -19.40 9.58
C LEU A 143 0.52 -18.63 10.90
N PHE A 144 0.89 -19.25 12.02
CA PHE A 144 0.95 -18.57 13.32
C PHE A 144 1.99 -17.44 13.31
N PHE A 145 3.15 -17.68 12.70
CA PHE A 145 4.19 -16.67 12.58
C PHE A 145 3.76 -15.51 11.66
N ALA A 146 3.06 -15.81 10.57
CA ALA A 146 2.44 -14.81 9.70
C ALA A 146 1.35 -14.00 10.42
N ALA A 147 0.59 -14.63 11.32
CA ALA A 147 -0.41 -13.96 12.15
C ALA A 147 0.23 -13.02 13.19
N TRP A 148 1.36 -13.40 13.79
CA TRP A 148 2.10 -12.57 14.72
C TRP A 148 2.76 -11.38 14.01
N GLN A 149 3.44 -11.63 12.89
CA GLN A 149 4.22 -10.63 12.17
C GLN A 149 3.82 -10.55 10.68
N PRO A 150 2.84 -9.69 10.32
CA PRO A 150 2.34 -9.56 8.95
C PRO A 150 3.39 -9.17 7.90
N ARG A 151 4.52 -8.58 8.34
CA ARG A 151 5.65 -8.23 7.46
C ARG A 151 6.22 -9.45 6.72
N ILE A 152 6.06 -10.64 7.29
CA ILE A 152 6.65 -11.89 6.79
C ILE A 152 5.75 -12.58 5.75
N ILE A 153 4.49 -12.15 5.62
CA ILE A 153 3.52 -12.72 4.68
C ILE A 153 4.09 -12.75 3.25
N VAL A 154 4.83 -11.71 2.83
CA VAL A 154 5.47 -11.64 1.50
C VAL A 154 6.44 -12.79 1.26
N GLY A 155 7.20 -13.20 2.28
CA GLY A 155 8.18 -14.28 2.17
C GLY A 155 7.55 -15.67 2.19
N ILE A 156 6.41 -15.82 2.87
CA ILE A 156 5.72 -17.12 3.03
C ILE A 156 4.79 -17.41 1.84
N LEU A 157 4.26 -16.38 1.19
CA LEU A 157 3.30 -16.50 0.09
C LEU A 157 3.78 -17.40 -1.07
N PRO A 158 5.05 -17.30 -1.54
CA PRO A 158 5.56 -18.18 -2.59
C PRO A 158 5.60 -19.65 -2.16
N ILE A 159 5.87 -19.93 -0.89
CA ILE A 159 5.94 -21.30 -0.36
C ILE A 159 4.54 -21.94 -0.43
N PHE A 160 3.53 -21.28 0.13
CA PHE A 160 2.15 -21.80 0.09
C PHE A 160 1.59 -21.81 -1.34
N GLY A 161 1.91 -20.80 -2.15
CA GLY A 161 1.45 -20.70 -3.53
C GLY A 161 2.03 -21.80 -4.43
N THR A 162 3.33 -22.04 -4.36
CA THR A 162 3.97 -23.13 -5.14
C THR A 162 3.47 -24.49 -4.67
N LEU A 163 3.37 -24.70 -3.37
CA LEU A 163 2.84 -25.93 -2.80
C LEU A 163 1.42 -26.23 -3.29
N TRP A 164 0.53 -25.23 -3.28
CA TRP A 164 -0.82 -25.39 -3.82
C TRP A 164 -0.79 -25.73 -5.31
N THR A 165 -0.04 -24.98 -6.12
CA THR A 165 0.04 -25.19 -7.57
C THR A 165 0.54 -26.59 -7.93
N PHE A 166 1.62 -27.05 -7.29
CA PHE A 166 2.15 -28.40 -7.51
C PHE A 166 1.20 -29.48 -7.01
N SER A 167 0.55 -29.28 -5.86
CA SER A 167 -0.43 -30.24 -5.32
C SER A 167 -1.62 -30.40 -6.25
N VAL A 168 -2.13 -29.30 -6.82
CA VAL A 168 -3.19 -29.33 -7.84
C VAL A 168 -2.74 -30.09 -9.09
N GLY A 169 -1.51 -29.85 -9.56
CA GLY A 169 -0.94 -30.56 -10.70
C GLY A 169 -0.83 -32.07 -10.48
N LEU A 170 -0.40 -32.48 -9.29
CA LEU A 170 -0.33 -33.90 -8.91
C LEU A 170 -1.73 -34.52 -8.78
N ALA A 171 -2.68 -33.83 -8.17
CA ALA A 171 -4.05 -34.32 -8.09
C ALA A 171 -4.72 -34.44 -9.46
N ALA A 172 -4.41 -33.56 -10.41
CA ALA A 172 -4.88 -33.69 -11.79
C ALA A 172 -4.33 -34.97 -12.46
N ARG A 173 -3.07 -35.33 -12.19
CA ARG A 173 -2.49 -36.62 -12.61
C ARG A 173 -3.24 -37.78 -11.96
N ASP A 174 -3.45 -37.75 -10.65
CA ASP A 174 -4.10 -38.85 -9.92
C ASP A 174 -5.53 -39.08 -10.39
N PHE A 175 -6.23 -38.00 -10.78
CA PHE A 175 -7.55 -38.06 -11.41
C PHE A 175 -7.53 -38.80 -12.76
N VAL A 176 -6.51 -38.57 -13.59
CA VAL A 176 -6.35 -39.27 -14.89
C VAL A 176 -6.04 -40.76 -14.69
N ILE A 177 -5.28 -41.11 -13.66
CA ILE A 177 -4.91 -42.51 -13.36
C ILE A 177 -6.05 -43.24 -12.61
N GLY A 178 -7.06 -42.51 -12.12
CA GLY A 178 -8.18 -43.08 -11.37
C GLY A 178 -7.86 -43.40 -9.91
N VAL A 179 -6.77 -42.85 -9.38
CA VAL A 179 -6.32 -43.02 -7.97
C VAL A 179 -6.70 -41.78 -7.16
N ALA A 180 -7.87 -41.21 -7.44
CA ALA A 180 -8.31 -39.98 -6.82
C ALA A 180 -8.68 -40.23 -5.35
N ASP A 181 -7.90 -39.63 -4.45
CA ASP A 181 -8.15 -39.70 -3.02
C ASP A 181 -8.88 -38.44 -2.51
N SER A 182 -9.90 -38.68 -1.69
CA SER A 182 -10.72 -37.63 -1.06
C SER A 182 -9.90 -36.78 -0.09
N GLN A 183 -8.93 -37.37 0.60
CA GLN A 183 -8.10 -36.66 1.59
C GLN A 183 -7.16 -35.66 0.91
N THR A 184 -6.59 -36.05 -0.23
CA THR A 184 -5.82 -35.15 -1.10
C THR A 184 -6.64 -33.93 -1.52
N GLY A 185 -7.90 -34.12 -1.90
CA GLY A 185 -8.80 -33.01 -2.26
C GLY A 185 -9.00 -32.00 -1.14
N VAL A 186 -9.25 -32.47 0.09
CA VAL A 186 -9.41 -31.58 1.26
C VAL A 186 -8.12 -30.82 1.57
N SER A 187 -6.95 -31.46 1.41
CA SER A 187 -5.66 -30.79 1.61
C SER A 187 -5.41 -29.64 0.62
N ILE A 188 -5.81 -29.81 -0.65
CA ILE A 188 -5.69 -28.80 -1.70
C ILE A 188 -6.61 -27.61 -1.43
N ILE A 189 -7.85 -27.87 -1.01
CA ILE A 189 -8.80 -26.83 -0.63
C ILE A 189 -8.26 -26.03 0.56
N LEU A 190 -7.72 -26.71 1.58
CA LEU A 190 -7.17 -26.05 2.76
C LEU A 190 -5.95 -25.16 2.39
N LEU A 191 -5.09 -25.64 1.49
CA LEU A 191 -3.97 -24.86 0.93
C LEU A 191 -4.44 -23.66 0.11
N LEU A 192 -5.50 -23.82 -0.70
CA LEU A 192 -6.11 -22.72 -1.45
C LEU A 192 -6.65 -21.64 -0.51
N VAL A 193 -7.40 -22.04 0.51
CA VAL A 193 -7.95 -21.09 1.50
C VAL A 193 -6.80 -20.37 2.22
N SER A 194 -5.75 -21.09 2.59
CA SER A 194 -4.57 -20.49 3.25
C SER A 194 -3.83 -19.48 2.36
N THR A 195 -3.63 -19.80 1.08
CA THR A 195 -3.02 -18.86 0.11
C THR A 195 -3.89 -17.63 -0.08
N ILE A 196 -5.22 -17.78 -0.19
CA ILE A 196 -6.16 -16.66 -0.30
C ILE A 196 -6.15 -15.78 0.97
N VAL A 197 -6.14 -16.37 2.16
CA VAL A 197 -6.10 -15.59 3.41
C VAL A 197 -4.77 -14.84 3.53
N LEU A 198 -3.65 -15.46 3.15
CA LEU A 198 -2.34 -14.79 3.10
C LEU A 198 -2.32 -13.64 2.09
N THR A 199 -2.90 -13.81 0.90
CA THR A 199 -2.97 -12.73 -0.10
C THR A 199 -3.84 -11.59 0.39
N ILE A 200 -5.02 -11.86 0.96
CA ILE A 200 -5.89 -10.84 1.57
C ILE A 200 -5.17 -10.13 2.72
N GLY A 201 -4.49 -10.87 3.59
CA GLY A 201 -3.69 -10.29 4.68
C GLY A 201 -2.59 -9.37 4.18
N TRP A 202 -1.92 -9.76 3.09
CA TRP A 202 -0.92 -8.92 2.43
C TRP A 202 -1.53 -7.66 1.82
N LEU A 203 -2.63 -7.77 1.05
CA LEU A 203 -3.34 -6.64 0.46
C LEU A 203 -3.78 -5.63 1.54
N ASN A 204 -4.35 -6.13 2.64
CA ASN A 204 -4.77 -5.30 3.77
C ASN A 204 -3.59 -4.61 4.46
N SER A 205 -2.43 -5.27 4.54
CA SER A 205 -1.23 -4.73 5.18
C SER A 205 -0.50 -3.64 4.38
N ARG A 206 -0.56 -3.67 3.04
CA ARG A 206 0.12 -2.66 2.19
C ARG A 206 -0.64 -1.34 2.08
N GLY A 207 -1.91 -1.30 2.49
CA GLY A 207 -2.78 -0.14 2.36
C GLY A 207 -3.08 0.18 0.90
N ALA A 208 -4.35 0.34 0.54
CA ALA A 208 -4.79 0.68 -0.82
C ALA A 208 -4.08 1.93 -1.41
N GLY A 209 -3.45 2.75 -0.58
CA GLY A 209 -2.70 3.95 -0.97
C GLY A 209 -1.35 3.71 -1.66
N VAL A 210 -0.69 2.57 -1.50
CA VAL A 210 0.55 2.28 -2.26
C VAL A 210 0.20 1.90 -3.69
N TRP A 211 -0.73 0.96 -3.86
CA TRP A 211 -1.15 0.48 -5.18
C TRP A 211 -1.76 1.60 -6.03
N ARG A 212 -2.60 2.45 -5.43
CA ARG A 212 -3.20 3.61 -6.11
C ARG A 212 -2.16 4.65 -6.52
N ARG A 213 -1.10 4.87 -5.71
CA ARG A 213 0.01 5.77 -6.04
C ARG A 213 0.88 5.24 -7.18
N THR A 214 1.20 3.95 -7.18
CA THR A 214 1.90 3.32 -8.32
C THR A 214 1.05 3.32 -9.59
N TRP A 215 -0.26 3.16 -9.46
CA TRP A 215 -1.14 3.18 -10.64
C TRP A 215 -1.34 4.60 -11.18
N SER A 216 -1.43 5.61 -10.31
CA SER A 216 -1.44 7.01 -10.73
C SER A 216 -0.11 7.47 -11.32
N SER A 217 1.03 6.91 -10.89
CA SER A 217 2.33 7.23 -11.51
C SER A 217 2.52 6.56 -12.87
N LEU A 218 1.85 5.42 -13.12
CA LEU A 218 1.87 4.77 -14.43
C LEU A 218 0.93 5.44 -15.44
N ASN A 219 -0.15 6.06 -14.95
CA ASN A 219 -1.08 6.87 -15.76
C ASN A 219 -0.72 8.36 -15.79
N ALA A 220 0.40 8.77 -15.20
CA ALA A 220 0.87 10.14 -15.34
C ALA A 220 1.44 10.30 -16.76
N GLU A 221 0.70 10.96 -17.64
CA GLU A 221 1.22 11.41 -18.92
C GLU A 221 2.39 12.39 -18.67
N PRO A 222 3.56 12.17 -19.28
CA PRO A 222 4.64 13.14 -19.20
C PRO A 222 4.19 14.42 -19.92
N ALA A 223 4.26 15.55 -19.20
CA ALA A 223 3.99 16.90 -19.73
C ALA A 223 5.10 17.37 -20.68
#